data_AF-A0A2T2RWI9-F1
#
_entry.id   AF-A0A2T2RWI9-F1
#
_cell.length_a   1.000
_cell.length_b   1.000
_cell.length_c   1.000
_cell.angle_alpha   90.00
_cell.angle_beta   90.00
_cell.angle_gamma   90.00
#
_symmetry.space_group_name_H-M   'P 1'
#
loop_
_entity.id
_entity.type
_entity.pdbx_description
1 polymer ?
#
loop_
_entity_poly.entity_id
_entity_poly.type
_entity_poly.pdbx_seq_one_letter_code
_entity_poly.pdbx_strand_id
1 'polypeptide(L)'
;HLEVTVTGEIDSRTGMLVDLGALQKLVDDYVAEPFDHSFLNKDISYFARVVPTAENIALHIGNLLQQPIQEVGTQLEKIKLIESPNNSCEVYCRQSTQNSTTTQHSEPALTNASSR
;
A
#
# COMPACT_ATOMS: atom_id res chain seq x y z
N HIS A 1 -13.65 5.85 7.96
CA HIS A 1 -13.12 7.10 7.37
C HIS A 1 -11.67 6.88 6.97
N LEU A 2 -11.24 7.44 5.84
CA LEU A 2 -9.89 7.25 5.29
C LEU A 2 -9.21 8.61 5.18
N GLU A 3 -8.01 8.74 5.74
CA GLU A 3 -7.14 9.90 5.51
C GLU A 3 -5.91 9.45 4.73
N VAL A 4 -5.62 10.16 3.63
CA VAL A 4 -4.46 9.94 2.77
C VAL A 4 -3.52 11.12 2.93
N THR A 5 -2.29 10.85 3.38
CA THR A 5 -1.24 11.87 3.49
C THR A 5 -0.25 11.68 2.34
N VAL A 6 0.05 12.76 1.63
CA VAL A 6 1.05 12.80 0.56
C VAL A 6 2.15 13.81 0.89
N THR A 7 3.33 13.60 0.32
CA THR A 7 4.50 14.48 0.44
C THR A 7 5.13 14.71 -0.93
N GLY A 8 5.90 15.78 -1.09
CA GLY A 8 6.36 16.27 -2.39
C GLY A 8 6.81 17.73 -2.33
N GLU A 9 7.15 18.27 -3.50
CA GLU A 9 7.54 19.68 -3.65
C GLU A 9 6.30 20.56 -3.87
N ILE A 10 6.34 21.78 -3.34
CA ILE A 10 5.29 22.77 -3.57
C ILE A 10 5.55 23.45 -4.91
N ASP A 11 4.60 23.38 -5.83
CA ASP A 11 4.68 24.09 -7.10
C ASP A 11 4.65 25.61 -6.84
N SER A 12 5.72 26.30 -7.26
CA SER A 12 5.93 27.73 -6.98
C SER A 12 4.88 28.68 -7.57
N ARG A 13 4.12 28.22 -8.58
CA ARG A 13 3.11 29.03 -9.26
C ARG A 13 1.72 28.86 -8.64
N THR A 14 1.38 27.62 -8.28
CA THR A 14 0.05 27.25 -7.76
C THR A 14 0.00 27.21 -6.24
N GLY A 15 1.14 27.05 -5.57
CA GLY A 15 1.23 26.88 -4.11
C GLY A 15 0.73 25.51 -3.62
N MET A 16 0.47 24.57 -4.52
CA MET A 16 -0.04 23.23 -4.20
C MET A 16 1.04 22.17 -4.40
N LEU A 17 0.94 21.10 -3.63
CA LEU A 17 1.82 19.93 -3.73
C LEU A 17 1.33 18.96 -4.82
N VAL A 18 0.01 18.83 -4.97
CA VAL A 18 -0.67 18.04 -6.00
C VAL A 18 -2.00 18.70 -6.35
N ASP A 19 -2.51 18.44 -7.54
CA ASP A 19 -3.91 18.75 -7.85
C ASP A 19 -4.84 17.91 -6.97
N LEU A 20 -5.65 18.57 -6.13
CA LEU A 20 -6.54 17.90 -5.19
C LEU A 20 -7.65 17.11 -5.88
N GLY A 21 -8.10 17.55 -7.07
CA GLY A 21 -9.11 16.84 -7.85
C GLY A 21 -8.57 15.53 -8.40
N ALA A 22 -7.34 15.54 -8.91
CA ALA A 22 -6.63 14.34 -9.33
C ALA A 22 -6.42 13.38 -8.15
N LEU A 23 -5.95 13.87 -7.00
CA LEU A 23 -5.76 13.03 -5.81
C LEU A 23 -7.09 12.42 -5.32
N GLN A 24 -8.15 13.21 -5.25
CA GLN A 24 -9.48 12.71 -4.85
C GLN A 24 -9.96 11.62 -5.81
N LYS A 25 -9.82 11.85 -7.12
CA LYS A 25 -10.19 10.85 -8.14
C LYS A 25 -9.44 9.53 -7.96
N LEU A 26 -8.14 9.57 -7.64
CA LEU A 26 -7.38 8.35 -7.35
C LEU A 26 -7.93 7.60 -6.12
N VAL A 27 -8.26 8.33 -5.05
CA VAL A 27 -8.85 7.71 -3.86
C VAL A 27 -10.21 7.09 -4.19
N ASP A 28 -11.02 7.77 -4.98
CA ASP A 28 -12.34 7.27 -5.36
C ASP A 28 -12.24 6.02 -6.22
N ASP A 29 -11.49 6.09 -7.33
CA ASP A 29 -11.36 5.02 -8.32
C ASP A 29 -10.72 3.74 -7.73
N TYR A 30 -9.70 3.88 -6.86
CA TYR A 30 -8.94 2.74 -6.34
C TYR A 30 -9.40 2.27 -4.95
N VAL A 31 -10.14 3.09 -4.20
CA VAL A 31 -10.48 2.78 -2.81
C VAL A 31 -11.95 2.99 -2.50
N ALA A 32 -12.51 4.18 -2.71
CA ALA A 32 -13.89 4.43 -2.29
C ALA A 32 -14.87 3.52 -3.07
N GLU A 33 -14.83 3.54 -4.41
CA GLU A 33 -15.76 2.75 -5.22
C GLU A 33 -15.58 1.24 -5.06
N PRO A 34 -14.35 0.66 -5.06
CA PRO A 34 -14.20 -0.79 -4.93
C PRO A 34 -14.52 -1.33 -3.53
N PHE A 35 -14.43 -0.51 -2.49
CA PHE A 35 -14.66 -0.94 -1.10
C PHE A 35 -16.07 -0.63 -0.62
N ASP A 36 -16.75 0.37 -1.19
CA ASP A 36 -18.10 0.76 -0.78
C ASP A 36 -19.10 -0.38 -1.00
N HIS A 37 -19.95 -0.61 0.01
CA HIS A 37 -20.94 -1.69 0.04
C HIS A 37 -20.43 -3.10 -0.32
N SER A 38 -19.13 -3.34 -0.23
CA SER A 38 -18.50 -4.61 -0.61
C SER A 38 -18.40 -5.60 0.56
N PHE A 39 -18.52 -6.89 0.26
CA PHE A 39 -18.07 -7.96 1.14
C PHE A 39 -16.58 -8.21 0.87
N LEU A 40 -15.71 -7.52 1.62
CA LEU A 40 -14.24 -7.52 1.42
C LEU A 40 -13.65 -8.91 1.09
N ASN A 41 -14.00 -9.95 1.87
CA ASN A 41 -13.46 -11.30 1.69
C ASN A 41 -13.89 -12.00 0.40
N LYS A 42 -14.96 -11.54 -0.26
CA LYS A 42 -15.50 -12.09 -1.50
C LYS A 42 -15.14 -11.23 -2.71
N ASP A 43 -15.28 -9.93 -2.55
CA ASP A 43 -15.24 -8.98 -3.66
C ASP A 43 -13.83 -8.45 -3.92
N ILE A 44 -12.97 -8.47 -2.91
CA ILE A 44 -11.57 -8.03 -3.03
C ILE A 44 -10.66 -9.26 -2.89
N SER A 45 -10.02 -9.62 -4.01
CA SER A 45 -9.19 -10.83 -4.11
C SER A 45 -8.07 -10.91 -3.06
N TYR A 46 -7.57 -9.76 -2.60
CA TYR A 46 -6.57 -9.69 -1.53
C TYR A 46 -7.10 -10.28 -0.21
N PHE A 47 -8.35 -9.98 0.17
CA PHE A 47 -8.94 -10.45 1.43
C PHE A 47 -9.53 -11.86 1.35
N ALA A 48 -9.52 -12.50 0.18
CA ALA A 48 -9.86 -13.93 0.07
C ALA A 48 -8.89 -14.83 0.86
N ARG A 49 -7.66 -14.34 1.13
CA ARG A 49 -6.61 -15.08 1.85
C ARG A 49 -6.02 -14.31 3.04
N VAL A 50 -6.43 -13.06 3.24
CA VAL A 50 -5.90 -12.17 4.27
C VAL A 50 -7.07 -11.66 5.11
N VAL A 51 -6.94 -11.71 6.43
CA VAL A 51 -7.98 -11.22 7.35
C VAL A 51 -8.12 -9.69 7.18
N PRO A 52 -9.34 -9.16 6.93
CA PRO A 52 -9.56 -7.74 6.66
C PRO A 52 -9.60 -6.92 7.96
N THR A 53 -8.51 -6.98 8.75
CA THR A 53 -8.34 -6.07 9.88
C THR A 53 -8.04 -4.65 9.39
N ALA A 54 -8.26 -3.65 10.25
CA ALA A 54 -8.01 -2.25 9.88
C ALA A 54 -6.58 -2.04 9.36
N GLU A 55 -5.58 -2.71 9.96
CA GLU A 55 -4.18 -2.65 9.56
C GLU A 55 -3.95 -3.24 8.17
N ASN A 56 -4.51 -4.42 7.89
CA ASN A 56 -4.37 -5.06 6.58
C ASN A 56 -5.11 -4.30 5.48
N ILE A 57 -6.23 -3.66 5.83
CA ILE A 57 -6.95 -2.77 4.90
C ILE A 57 -6.11 -1.53 4.61
N ALA A 58 -5.60 -0.84 5.63
CA ALA A 58 -4.74 0.33 5.44
C ALA A 58 -3.48 0.01 4.63
N LEU A 59 -2.85 -1.14 4.90
CA LEU A 59 -1.69 -1.62 4.13
C LEU A 59 -2.05 -1.88 2.66
N HIS A 60 -3.17 -2.56 2.40
CA HIS A 60 -3.61 -2.84 1.04
C HIS A 60 -3.94 -1.56 0.27
N ILE A 61 -4.65 -0.62 0.89
CA ILE A 61 -4.92 0.70 0.33
C ILE A 61 -3.61 1.42 -0.01
N GLY A 62 -2.62 1.39 0.88
CA GLY A 62 -1.32 1.97 0.61
C GLY A 62 -0.64 1.37 -0.62
N ASN A 63 -0.68 0.04 -0.75
CA ASN A 63 -0.13 -0.65 -1.93
C ASN A 63 -0.87 -0.28 -3.23
N LEU A 64 -2.18 -0.12 -3.19
CA LEU A 64 -2.99 0.28 -4.34
C LEU A 64 -2.67 1.71 -4.80
N LEU A 65 -2.54 2.64 -3.84
CA LEU A 65 -2.38 4.06 -4.12
C LEU A 65 -0.92 4.48 -4.40
N GLN A 66 0.07 3.65 -4.05
CA GLN A 66 1.48 4.01 -4.16
C GLN A 66 1.90 4.45 -5.57
N GLN A 67 1.60 3.63 -6.59
CA GLN A 67 1.97 3.93 -7.98
C GLN A 67 1.11 5.07 -8.57
N PRO A 68 -0.23 5.07 -8.46
CA PRO A 68 -1.04 6.16 -9.00
C PRO A 68 -0.71 7.54 -8.40
N ILE A 69 -0.39 7.61 -7.10
CA ILE A 69 0.04 8.87 -6.46
C ILE A 69 1.40 9.33 -6.99
N GLN A 70 2.30 8.38 -7.28
CA GLN A 70 3.59 8.68 -7.89
C GLN A 70 3.44 9.26 -9.31
N GLU A 71 2.50 8.75 -10.09
CA GLU A 71 2.22 9.21 -11.45
C GLU A 71 1.69 10.65 -11.51
N VAL A 72 0.97 11.10 -10.48
CA VAL A 72 0.51 12.50 -10.36
C VAL A 72 1.57 13.44 -9.73
N GLY A 73 2.80 12.96 -9.56
CA GLY A 73 3.97 13.78 -9.21
C GLY A 73 4.24 13.93 -7.71
N THR A 74 3.64 13.10 -6.85
CA THR A 74 3.85 13.16 -5.40
C THR A 74 4.13 11.79 -4.80
N GLN A 75 4.37 11.72 -3.50
CA GLN A 75 4.71 10.47 -2.83
C GLN A 75 3.68 10.18 -1.74
N LEU A 76 3.18 8.95 -1.72
CA LEU A 76 2.32 8.50 -0.62
C LEU A 76 3.15 8.39 0.65
N GLU A 77 2.74 9.13 1.67
CA GLU A 77 3.44 9.24 2.95
C GLU A 77 2.82 8.28 3.98
N LYS A 78 1.50 8.36 4.14
CA LYS A 78 0.77 7.65 5.19
C LYS A 78 -0.68 7.40 4.80
N ILE A 79 -1.19 6.23 5.17
CA ILE A 79 -2.62 5.90 5.17
C ILE A 79 -3.08 5.79 6.61
N LYS A 80 -4.16 6.50 6.96
CA LYS A 80 -4.87 6.30 8.23
C LYS A 80 -6.28 5.81 7.95
N LEU A 81 -6.62 4.66 8.54
CA LEU A 81 -7.97 4.12 8.48
C LEU A 81 -8.61 4.22 9.86
N ILE A 82 -9.75 4.89 9.92
CA ILE A 82 -10.57 5.04 11.12
C ILE A 82 -11.78 4.13 10.95
N GLU A 83 -11.77 3.01 11.69
CA GLU A 83 -12.85 2.02 11.68
C GLU A 83 -14.03 2.48 12.54
N SER A 84 -13.73 3.08 13.70
CA SER A 84 -14.72 3.65 14.62
C SER A 84 -14.15 4.88 15.32
N PRO A 85 -14.95 5.67 16.06
CA PRO A 85 -14.45 6.88 16.74
C PRO A 85 -13.25 6.63 17.67
N ASN A 86 -13.14 5.43 18.25
CA ASN A 86 -12.07 5.07 19.19
C ASN A 86 -11.08 4.07 18.59
N ASN A 87 -11.27 3.62 17.34
CA ASN A 87 -10.36 2.66 16.69
C ASN A 87 -9.86 3.19 15.35
N SER A 88 -8.56 3.39 15.25
CA SER A 88 -7.89 3.76 14.01
C SER A 88 -6.49 3.19 13.97
N CYS A 89 -6.02 2.87 12.77
CA CYS A 89 -4.63 2.48 12.52
C CYS A 89 -3.98 3.39 11.48
N GLU A 90 -2.65 3.47 11.53
CA GLU A 90 -1.85 4.22 10.57
C GLU A 90 -0.74 3.33 9.99
N VAL A 91 -0.57 3.38 8.68
CA VAL A 91 0.52 2.69 7.96
C VAL A 91 1.34 3.76 7.23
N TYR A 92 2.64 3.80 7.51
CA TYR A 92 3.59 4.64 6.80
C TYR A 92 4.04 3.93 5.52
N CYS A 93 3.92 4.60 4.38
CA CYS A 93 4.13 4.00 3.05
C CYS A 93 5.52 4.28 2.47
N ARG A 94 6.37 5.04 3.18
CA ARG A 94 7.73 5.29 2.73
C ARG A 94 8.50 3.98 2.60
N GLN A 95 8.97 3.67 1.40
CA GLN A 95 9.87 2.54 1.20
C GLN A 95 11.20 2.85 1.90
N SER A 96 11.58 2.01 2.85
CA SER A 96 13.00 1.90 3.18
C SER A 96 13.67 1.34 1.94
N THR A 97 14.60 2.08 1.34
CA THR A 97 15.54 1.53 0.35
C THR A 97 16.41 0.49 1.04
N GLN A 98 15.87 -0.69 1.31
CA GLN A 98 16.66 -1.86 1.69
C GLN A 98 17.09 -2.51 0.38
N ASN A 99 18.32 -2.24 -0.03
CA ASN A 99 18.99 -3.05 -1.04
C ASN A 99 18.92 -4.51 -0.57
N SER A 100 18.07 -5.30 -1.21
CA SER A 100 17.97 -6.73 -0.98
C SER A 100 19.28 -7.41 -1.38
N THR A 101 20.18 -7.57 -0.41
CA THR A 101 21.29 -8.51 -0.49
C THR A 101 20.69 -9.91 -0.49
N THR A 102 20.68 -10.54 -1.66
CA THR A 102 20.41 -11.94 -1.93
C THR A 102 20.78 -12.85 -0.75
N THR A 103 19.78 -13.38 -0.03
CA THR A 103 20.00 -14.56 0.81
C THR A 103 20.22 -15.74 -0.12
N GLN A 104 21.48 -16.08 -0.39
CA GLN A 104 21.81 -17.33 -1.05
C GLN A 104 21.41 -18.48 -0.11
N HIS A 105 20.44 -19.27 -0.58
CA HIS A 105 20.20 -20.61 -0.07
C HIS A 105 21.43 -21.45 -0.39
N SER A 106 22.33 -21.62 0.57
CA SER A 106 23.36 -22.64 0.53
C SER A 106 22.70 -24.00 0.82
N GLU A 107 22.40 -24.76 -0.22
CA GLU A 107 22.12 -26.20 -0.08
C GLU A 107 23.38 -26.90 0.45
N PRO A 108 23.30 -27.77 1.47
CA PRO A 108 24.40 -28.67 1.78
C PRO A 108 24.38 -29.82 0.76
N ALA A 109 25.34 -29.81 -0.16
CA ALA A 109 25.67 -30.94 -1.00
C ALA A 109 26.34 -32.05 -0.17
N LEU A 110 25.69 -33.21 -0.02
CA LEU A 110 26.34 -34.47 0.31
C LEU A 110 25.76 -35.61 -0.55
N THR A 111 26.41 -35.77 -1.71
CA THR A 111 26.94 -37.00 -2.31
C THR A 111 26.00 -38.18 -2.60
N ASN A 112 25.76 -38.41 -3.90
CA ASN A 112 25.37 -39.70 -4.46
C ASN A 112 26.59 -40.46 -5.02
N ALA A 113 26.53 -41.79 -4.88
CA ALA A 113 27.06 -42.84 -5.78
C ALA A 113 28.35 -43.62 -5.41
N SER A 114 28.09 -44.92 -5.17
CA SER A 114 28.69 -46.10 -5.82
C SER A 114 29.98 -46.76 -5.30
N SER A 115 29.78 -47.99 -4.81
CA SER A 115 30.39 -49.25 -5.26
C SER A 115 31.92 -49.38 -5.35
N ARG A 116 32.49 -50.13 -4.41
CA ARG A 116 33.36 -51.30 -4.66
C ARG A 116 33.38 -52.22 -3.44
#